data_AF-A0A1W9LYA6-F1
#
_entry.id   AF-A0A1W9LYA6-F1
#
_cell.length_a   1.000
_cell.length_b   1.000
_cell.length_c   1.000
_cell.angle_alpha   90.00
_cell.angle_beta   90.00
_cell.angle_gamma   90.00
#
_symmetry.space_group_name_H-M   'P 1'
#
loop_
_entity.id
_entity.type
_entity.pdbx_description
1 polymer ?
#
loop_
_entity_poly.entity_id
_entity_poly.type
_entity_poly.pdbx_seq_one_letter_code
_entity_poly.pdbx_strand_id
1 'polypeptide(L)'
;NPNADVTTDGKKDVDEDSTLANLEKFIKEFIIEAKADINNDYELLIYMVGPGGDGFFKMKAGKEKTEQLFAETLNGYLKDFPGRVILIYDACMSGSFISKMTPPAGQKRIVITGTAENEPAHFAGDISFSHWFWDKVKTNNNLKNCFDRAKNMMSGYKQTVSVNADGDTTPNEDIDDMDAINDITIGYRKADPVYPKIQGEYGADPEMLCDPTTSATLWVKDISSKENVAKVEARIVPLDSSPSSAVPIMTIPLSFLEDTDADGRYEATYEFGSGSSYNVSFFVRDKQNVVSDSVSFEIKKECPEVPVITNCGVEPQTLCADKTSATLWVSEIMAKETIKNVKAEIQSLDSSPAVTVSPPPEFEYVGEKKRYEATYDGFTGNAYNVSLSATDVYGNESEACFFEIKRQTGNITVGDINNDSQIDLRDAVTVLQILTGVKPKDTPNICAEVDNDGQIGLAELAFILREIGKCQTDHIIKGDVNNDCTVDLKDVITVLQILTTGTSNEKPVIHAEVDNDGKIGLAEAVFILREIAK
;
A
#
# COMPACT_ATOMS: atom_id res chain seq x y z
N ASN A 1 -46.40 20.20 21.63
CA ASN A 1 -47.70 20.89 21.50
C ASN A 1 -48.66 20.15 22.42
N PRO A 2 -49.16 20.74 23.51
CA PRO A 2 -50.01 20.04 24.48
C PRO A 2 -51.41 19.68 23.96
N ASN A 3 -51.73 20.06 22.72
CA ASN A 3 -52.91 19.58 21.99
C ASN A 3 -52.51 18.68 20.81
N ALA A 4 -51.31 18.10 20.82
CA ALA A 4 -50.92 17.15 19.78
C ALA A 4 -51.74 15.87 19.94
N ASP A 5 -52.46 15.54 18.88
CA ASP A 5 -53.04 14.24 18.61
C ASP A 5 -52.16 13.62 17.52
N VAL A 6 -51.08 12.98 17.97
CA VAL A 6 -50.03 12.38 17.12
C VAL A 6 -50.56 11.13 16.43
N THR A 7 -51.48 10.42 17.07
CA THR A 7 -52.11 9.20 16.57
C THR A 7 -53.34 9.48 15.71
N THR A 8 -53.81 10.73 15.68
CA THR A 8 -55.01 11.20 14.96
C THR A 8 -56.30 10.50 15.40
N ASP A 9 -56.36 10.03 16.65
CA ASP A 9 -57.49 9.29 17.21
C ASP A 9 -58.53 10.20 17.91
N GLY A 10 -58.29 11.51 17.90
CA GLY A 10 -59.12 12.53 18.53
C GLY A 10 -58.81 12.75 20.02
N LYS A 11 -57.80 12.07 20.58
CA LYS A 11 -57.33 12.29 21.96
C LYS A 11 -56.03 13.08 21.97
N LYS A 12 -55.75 13.67 23.11
CA LYS A 12 -54.44 14.29 23.35
C LYS A 12 -53.45 13.18 23.66
N ASP A 13 -52.36 13.13 22.90
CA ASP A 13 -51.25 12.20 23.11
C ASP A 13 -50.11 12.83 23.94
N VAL A 14 -50.33 14.04 24.45
CA VAL A 14 -49.41 14.74 25.34
C VAL A 14 -50.11 14.92 26.68
N ASP A 15 -49.55 14.28 27.70
CA ASP A 15 -50.11 14.33 29.06
C ASP A 15 -49.86 15.71 29.69
N GLU A 16 -48.60 16.13 29.81
CA GLU A 16 -48.18 17.34 30.51
C GLU A 16 -46.91 17.97 29.90
N ASP A 17 -46.53 19.17 30.36
CA ASP A 17 -45.24 19.78 30.01
C ASP A 17 -44.06 18.92 30.49
N SER A 18 -43.02 18.79 29.66
CA SER A 18 -41.81 18.02 30.00
C SER A 18 -40.93 18.77 31.01
N THR A 19 -41.31 18.72 32.28
CA THR A 19 -40.56 19.24 33.43
C THR A 19 -40.03 18.08 34.28
N LEU A 20 -38.95 18.31 35.03
CA LEU A 20 -38.40 17.35 36.00
C LEU A 20 -39.45 16.99 37.05
N ALA A 21 -40.21 17.97 37.53
CA ALA A 21 -41.27 17.75 38.52
C ALA A 21 -42.38 16.83 38.00
N ASN A 22 -42.82 17.04 36.75
CA ASN A 22 -43.84 16.20 36.14
C ASN A 22 -43.32 14.78 35.86
N LEU A 23 -42.08 14.65 35.37
CA LEU A 23 -41.45 13.35 35.14
C LEU A 23 -41.28 12.56 36.45
N GLU A 24 -40.76 13.20 37.50
CA GLU A 24 -40.61 12.59 38.81
C GLU A 24 -41.95 12.13 39.38
N LYS A 25 -42.98 12.98 39.26
CA LYS A 25 -44.33 12.65 39.71
C LYS A 25 -44.86 11.42 38.95
N PHE A 26 -44.77 11.42 37.62
CA PHE A 26 -45.23 10.31 36.79
C PHE A 26 -44.53 9.00 37.15
N ILE A 27 -43.19 9.00 37.25
CA ILE A 27 -42.44 7.78 37.60
C ILE A 27 -42.84 7.27 38.99
N LYS A 28 -43.03 8.15 39.97
CA LYS A 28 -43.47 7.75 41.32
C LYS A 28 -44.86 7.16 41.33
N GLU A 29 -45.81 7.75 40.60
CA GLU A 29 -47.17 7.22 40.46
C GLU A 29 -47.14 5.85 39.77
N PHE A 30 -46.37 5.72 38.68
CA PHE A 30 -46.19 4.46 37.97
C PHE A 30 -45.53 3.38 38.85
N ILE A 31 -44.57 3.73 39.71
CA ILE A 31 -43.97 2.79 40.69
C ILE A 31 -45.01 2.30 41.71
N ILE A 32 -45.93 3.17 42.16
CA ILE A 32 -46.99 2.78 43.09
C ILE A 32 -47.91 1.75 42.43
N GLU A 33 -48.34 2.01 41.19
CA GLU A 33 -49.12 1.06 40.40
C GLU A 33 -48.36 -0.24 40.16
N ALA A 34 -47.06 -0.13 39.85
CA ALA A 34 -46.19 -1.26 39.62
C ALA A 34 -46.10 -2.20 40.83
N LYS A 35 -45.97 -1.62 42.03
CA LYS A 35 -45.91 -2.37 43.30
C LYS A 35 -47.25 -2.97 43.72
N ALA A 36 -48.37 -2.51 43.16
CA ALA A 36 -49.69 -3.02 43.45
C ALA A 36 -50.04 -4.29 42.65
N ASP A 37 -49.32 -4.59 41.55
CA ASP A 37 -49.48 -5.87 40.85
C ASP A 37 -48.70 -6.96 41.56
N ILE A 38 -49.44 -8.00 41.93
CA ILE A 38 -48.94 -9.13 42.68
C ILE A 38 -48.06 -10.06 41.85
N ASN A 39 -48.13 -9.95 40.51
CA ASN A 39 -47.34 -10.78 39.59
C ASN A 39 -45.94 -10.23 39.35
N ASN A 40 -45.70 -8.95 39.68
CA ASN A 40 -44.42 -8.26 39.50
C ASN A 40 -43.87 -8.29 38.06
N ASP A 41 -44.77 -8.39 37.06
CA ASP A 41 -44.45 -8.52 35.64
C ASP A 41 -44.45 -7.17 34.90
N TYR A 42 -44.34 -6.05 35.63
CA TYR A 42 -44.33 -4.73 35.01
C TYR A 42 -43.04 -4.44 34.26
N GLU A 43 -43.19 -3.82 33.10
CA GLU A 43 -42.10 -3.25 32.32
C GLU A 43 -42.36 -1.76 32.10
N LEU A 44 -41.31 -0.95 32.21
CA LEU A 44 -41.33 0.48 31.93
C LEU A 44 -40.39 0.77 30.76
N LEU A 45 -40.95 1.18 29.62
CA LEU A 45 -40.18 1.72 28.50
C LEU A 45 -40.14 3.24 28.61
N ILE A 46 -38.94 3.80 28.63
CA ILE A 46 -38.68 5.25 28.57
C ILE A 46 -37.97 5.53 27.26
N TYR A 47 -38.58 6.35 26.41
CA TYR A 47 -37.96 6.81 25.17
C TYR A 47 -37.70 8.32 25.26
N MET A 48 -36.45 8.71 25.10
CA MET A 48 -36.02 10.10 25.08
C MET A 48 -35.35 10.39 23.74
N VAL A 49 -35.79 11.46 23.08
CA VAL A 49 -35.22 11.90 21.80
C VAL A 49 -35.13 13.42 21.78
N GLY A 50 -33.99 13.94 21.34
CA GLY A 50 -33.79 15.39 21.19
C GLY A 50 -32.40 15.85 21.60
N PRO A 51 -32.25 17.12 22.02
CA PRO A 51 -30.95 17.66 22.41
C PRO A 51 -30.44 17.02 23.70
N GLY A 52 -29.17 16.62 23.70
CA GLY A 52 -28.47 16.05 24.84
C GLY A 52 -27.03 16.52 24.90
N GLY A 53 -26.33 16.11 25.95
CA GLY A 53 -24.90 16.28 26.12
C GLY A 53 -24.38 15.31 27.16
N ASP A 54 -23.12 15.46 27.57
CA ASP A 54 -22.50 14.58 28.57
C ASP A 54 -23.30 14.53 29.88
N GLY A 55 -23.92 13.38 30.13
CA GLY A 55 -24.66 13.05 31.34
C GLY A 55 -26.03 13.71 31.47
N PHE A 56 -26.54 14.43 30.46
CA PHE A 56 -27.87 15.04 30.54
C PHE A 56 -28.68 14.99 29.24
N PHE A 57 -30.00 15.00 29.42
CA PHE A 57 -31.00 15.24 28.37
C PHE A 57 -31.65 16.61 28.58
N LYS A 58 -31.85 17.38 27.51
CA LYS A 58 -32.46 18.71 27.59
C LYS A 58 -33.97 18.63 27.34
N MET A 59 -34.74 18.86 28.39
CA MET A 59 -36.20 18.86 28.36
C MET A 59 -36.75 20.26 28.08
N LYS A 60 -37.87 20.34 27.36
CA LYS A 60 -38.58 21.59 27.09
C LYS A 60 -39.68 21.80 28.15
N ALA A 61 -39.33 22.47 29.23
CA ALA A 61 -40.20 22.77 30.38
C ALA A 61 -41.18 23.92 30.10
N GLY A 62 -41.95 23.83 29.01
CA GLY A 62 -42.88 24.88 28.55
C GLY A 62 -42.36 25.65 27.32
N LYS A 63 -42.93 26.83 27.04
CA LYS A 63 -42.60 27.58 25.80
C LYS A 63 -41.17 28.11 25.75
N GLU A 64 -40.70 28.69 26.85
CA GLU A 64 -39.44 29.46 26.92
C GLU A 64 -38.46 28.94 28.00
N LYS A 65 -38.76 27.81 28.63
CA LYS A 65 -37.95 27.24 29.71
C LYS A 65 -37.44 25.86 29.30
N THR A 66 -36.19 25.59 29.64
CA THR A 66 -35.56 24.28 29.46
C THR A 66 -35.02 23.78 30.78
N GLU A 67 -35.11 22.48 31.02
CA GLU A 67 -34.54 21.81 32.18
C GLU A 67 -33.58 20.71 31.70
N GLN A 68 -32.61 20.34 32.54
CA GLN A 68 -31.67 19.27 32.25
C GLN A 68 -31.97 18.09 33.16
N LEU A 69 -32.32 16.96 32.56
CA LEU A 69 -32.42 15.68 33.25
C LEU A 69 -31.07 15.01 33.22
N PHE A 70 -30.40 14.98 34.38
CA PHE A 70 -29.15 14.25 34.54
C PHE A 70 -29.41 12.75 34.71
N ALA A 71 -28.50 11.91 34.20
CA ALA A 71 -28.61 10.46 34.28
C ALA A 71 -28.79 9.97 35.73
N GLU A 72 -28.04 10.52 36.68
CA GLU A 72 -28.12 10.19 38.10
C GLU A 72 -29.47 10.56 38.70
N THR A 73 -30.09 11.65 38.22
CA THR A 73 -31.42 12.07 38.65
C THR A 73 -32.48 11.08 38.17
N LEU A 74 -32.42 10.68 36.89
CA LEU A 74 -33.32 9.67 36.34
C LEU A 74 -33.13 8.31 37.02
N ASN A 75 -31.89 7.88 37.24
CA ASN A 75 -31.59 6.65 37.97
C ASN A 75 -32.20 6.69 39.39
N GLY A 76 -32.07 7.83 40.08
CA GLY A 76 -32.66 8.07 41.39
C GLY A 76 -34.19 7.97 41.42
N TYR A 77 -34.88 8.41 40.36
CA TYR A 77 -36.34 8.26 40.24
C TYR A 77 -36.76 6.79 40.06
N LEU A 78 -35.93 6.00 39.38
CA LEU A 78 -36.23 4.62 39.01
C LEU A 78 -35.78 3.59 40.05
N LYS A 79 -35.04 4.00 41.09
CA LYS A 79 -34.42 3.11 42.09
C LYS A 79 -35.38 2.19 42.84
N ASP A 80 -36.67 2.50 42.84
CA ASP A 80 -37.71 1.78 43.57
C ASP A 80 -38.66 1.02 42.62
N PHE A 81 -38.39 1.02 41.31
CA PHE A 81 -39.22 0.33 40.32
C PHE A 81 -39.04 -1.19 40.46
N PRO A 82 -40.13 -1.97 40.62
CA PRO A 82 -40.02 -3.37 41.01
C PRO A 82 -39.85 -4.33 39.80
N GLY A 83 -40.02 -3.82 38.58
CA GLY A 83 -39.92 -4.56 37.33
C GLY A 83 -38.71 -4.18 36.46
N ARG A 84 -38.79 -4.45 35.16
CA ARG A 84 -37.73 -4.11 34.19
C ARG A 84 -37.90 -2.70 33.64
N VAL A 85 -36.81 -1.93 33.58
CA VAL A 85 -36.78 -0.65 32.86
C VAL A 85 -36.02 -0.83 31.55
N ILE A 86 -36.59 -0.32 30.44
CA ILE A 86 -35.93 -0.21 29.14
C ILE A 86 -35.83 1.28 28.82
N LEU A 87 -34.62 1.84 28.87
CA LEU A 87 -34.34 3.21 28.47
C LEU A 87 -33.79 3.21 27.06
N ILE A 88 -34.45 3.92 26.15
CA ILE A 88 -33.98 4.18 24.78
C ILE A 88 -33.71 5.68 24.68
N TYR A 89 -32.46 6.06 24.41
CA TYR A 89 -32.03 7.45 24.41
C TYR A 89 -31.33 7.84 23.10
N ASP A 90 -31.99 8.66 22.29
CA ASP A 90 -31.45 9.19 21.02
C ASP A 90 -31.11 10.68 21.14
N ALA A 91 -29.85 10.97 21.39
CA ALA A 91 -29.30 12.32 21.45
C ALA A 91 -27.78 12.29 21.30
N CYS A 92 -27.21 13.47 21.04
CA CYS A 92 -25.77 13.69 21.15
C CYS A 92 -25.24 13.21 22.51
N MET A 93 -24.12 12.50 22.50
CA MET A 93 -23.44 12.00 23.70
C MET A 93 -24.33 11.10 24.58
N SER A 94 -25.37 10.48 24.02
CA SER A 94 -26.33 9.65 24.77
C SER A 94 -25.67 8.47 25.49
N GLY A 95 -24.59 7.91 24.95
CA GLY A 95 -23.79 6.85 25.58
C GLY A 95 -23.23 7.22 26.95
N SER A 96 -23.10 8.51 27.28
CA SER A 96 -22.68 8.97 28.62
C SER A 96 -23.64 8.57 29.75
N PHE A 97 -24.84 8.08 29.43
CA PHE A 97 -25.79 7.57 30.42
C PHE A 97 -25.45 6.15 30.90
N ILE A 98 -24.74 5.34 30.11
CA ILE A 98 -24.52 3.90 30.38
C ILE A 98 -23.93 3.70 31.78
N SER A 99 -22.79 4.34 32.06
CA SER A 99 -22.09 4.21 33.35
C SER A 99 -22.80 4.85 34.56
N LYS A 100 -23.84 5.68 34.32
CA LYS A 100 -24.58 6.42 35.35
C LYS A 100 -25.95 5.81 35.66
N MET A 101 -26.36 4.82 34.87
CA MET A 101 -27.67 4.19 34.93
C MET A 101 -27.66 2.78 35.52
N THR A 102 -26.58 2.35 36.18
CA THR A 102 -26.53 1.08 36.92
C THR A 102 -27.70 0.98 37.91
N PRO A 103 -28.54 -0.06 37.83
CA PRO A 103 -29.66 -0.24 38.75
C PRO A 103 -29.20 -0.75 40.13
N PRO A 104 -29.96 -0.49 41.20
CA PRO A 104 -29.78 -1.17 42.48
C PRO A 104 -29.77 -2.71 42.34
N ALA A 105 -29.05 -3.40 43.23
CA ALA A 105 -28.95 -4.85 43.23
C ALA A 105 -30.34 -5.53 43.20
N GLY A 106 -30.53 -6.45 42.25
CA GLY A 106 -31.79 -7.18 42.06
C GLY A 106 -32.78 -6.52 41.11
N GLN A 107 -32.53 -5.29 40.62
CA GLN A 107 -33.32 -4.66 39.57
C GLN A 107 -32.71 -4.89 38.19
N LYS A 108 -33.56 -4.84 37.15
CA LYS A 108 -33.16 -5.03 35.75
C LYS A 108 -33.34 -3.73 34.99
N ARG A 109 -32.28 -3.26 34.34
CA ARG A 109 -32.34 -2.07 33.50
C ARG A 109 -31.53 -2.29 32.22
N ILE A 110 -32.19 -2.04 31.10
CA ILE A 110 -31.58 -2.01 29.78
C ILE A 110 -31.47 -0.55 29.35
N VAL A 111 -30.27 -0.13 28.95
CA VAL A 111 -29.97 1.20 28.47
C VAL A 111 -29.49 1.08 27.03
N ILE A 112 -30.28 1.61 26.10
CA ILE A 112 -29.95 1.66 24.67
C ILE A 112 -29.72 3.12 24.30
N THR A 113 -28.57 3.43 23.71
CA THR A 113 -28.19 4.78 23.34
C THR A 113 -27.91 4.88 21.84
N GLY A 114 -28.35 5.97 21.23
CA GLY A 114 -28.16 6.21 19.81
C GLY A 114 -26.71 6.54 19.42
N THR A 115 -25.90 7.01 20.37
CA THR A 115 -24.50 7.40 20.17
C THR A 115 -23.60 6.85 21.28
N ALA A 116 -22.28 6.85 21.08
CA ALA A 116 -21.32 6.75 22.18
C ALA A 116 -21.30 8.03 23.04
N GLU A 117 -20.50 8.02 24.11
CA GLU A 117 -20.34 9.15 25.03
C GLU A 117 -19.75 10.41 24.37
N ASN A 118 -18.99 10.26 23.28
CA ASN A 118 -18.25 11.36 22.63
C ASN A 118 -18.62 11.53 21.16
N GLU A 119 -19.87 11.28 20.80
CA GLU A 119 -20.35 11.32 19.41
C GLU A 119 -21.59 12.21 19.24
N PRO A 120 -21.70 12.91 18.09
CA PRO A 120 -22.92 13.60 17.72
C PRO A 120 -24.01 12.61 17.30
N ALA A 121 -25.27 13.01 17.44
CA ALA A 121 -26.40 12.26 16.89
C ALA A 121 -26.80 12.80 15.51
N HIS A 122 -27.14 11.90 14.59
CA HIS A 122 -27.73 12.24 13.29
C HIS A 122 -29.26 12.34 13.39
N PHE A 123 -29.79 13.45 12.90
CA PHE A 123 -31.21 13.73 12.71
C PHE A 123 -31.46 14.32 11.32
N ALA A 124 -30.95 13.65 10.29
CA ALA A 124 -30.92 14.14 8.92
C ALA A 124 -32.01 13.46 8.07
N GLY A 125 -33.21 14.05 8.03
CA GLY A 125 -34.34 13.51 7.28
C GLY A 125 -34.80 12.17 7.84
N ASP A 126 -34.63 11.10 7.07
CA ASP A 126 -34.91 9.71 7.48
C ASP A 126 -33.69 9.00 8.10
N ILE A 127 -32.59 9.72 8.35
CA ILE A 127 -31.40 9.18 9.00
C ILE A 127 -31.37 9.60 10.48
N SER A 128 -31.74 8.67 11.36
CA SER A 128 -31.45 8.72 12.80
C SER A 128 -31.52 7.33 13.42
N PHE A 129 -30.89 7.14 14.59
CA PHE A 129 -31.02 5.90 15.35
C PHE A 129 -32.49 5.55 15.57
N SER A 130 -33.28 6.53 16.04
CA SER A 130 -34.71 6.33 16.31
C SER A 130 -35.50 5.98 15.05
N HIS A 131 -35.18 6.57 13.89
CA HIS A 131 -35.86 6.23 12.65
C HIS A 131 -35.72 4.74 12.36
N TRP A 132 -34.49 4.21 12.35
CA TRP A 132 -34.22 2.81 12.02
C TRP A 132 -34.72 1.84 13.09
N PHE A 133 -34.58 2.21 14.36
CA PHE A 133 -35.06 1.42 15.48
C PHE A 133 -36.59 1.25 15.42
N TRP A 134 -37.34 2.37 15.35
CA TRP A 134 -38.81 2.34 15.34
C TRP A 134 -39.40 1.84 14.02
N ASP A 135 -38.70 2.01 12.89
CA ASP A 135 -39.08 1.38 11.63
C ASP A 135 -39.02 -0.15 11.74
N LYS A 136 -37.98 -0.69 12.39
CA LYS A 136 -37.89 -2.11 12.63
C LYS A 136 -38.98 -2.59 13.58
N VAL A 137 -39.27 -1.87 14.68
CA VAL A 137 -40.38 -2.22 15.60
C VAL A 137 -41.71 -2.45 14.88
N LYS A 138 -42.03 -1.66 13.85
CA LYS A 138 -43.28 -1.78 13.07
C LYS A 138 -43.39 -3.09 12.29
N THR A 139 -42.28 -3.75 12.01
CA THR A 139 -42.17 -4.92 11.11
C THR A 139 -41.67 -6.16 11.83
N ASN A 140 -40.83 -5.98 12.84
CA ASN A 140 -40.28 -6.96 13.75
C ASN A 140 -40.12 -6.30 15.11
N ASN A 141 -40.94 -6.70 16.07
CA ASN A 141 -40.98 -6.09 17.39
C ASN A 141 -39.92 -6.63 18.35
N ASN A 142 -39.01 -7.51 17.92
CA ASN A 142 -37.94 -8.04 18.76
C ASN A 142 -36.87 -6.96 19.01
N LEU A 143 -36.52 -6.74 20.28
CA LEU A 143 -35.64 -5.65 20.70
C LEU A 143 -34.23 -5.79 20.12
N LYS A 144 -33.66 -7.01 20.12
CA LYS A 144 -32.36 -7.28 19.49
C LYS A 144 -32.37 -6.97 18.00
N ASN A 145 -33.39 -7.44 17.27
CA ASN A 145 -33.50 -7.15 15.84
C ASN A 145 -33.66 -5.65 15.55
N CYS A 146 -34.37 -4.90 16.41
CA CYS A 146 -34.51 -3.45 16.29
C CYS A 146 -33.19 -2.73 16.55
N PHE A 147 -32.47 -3.17 17.59
CA PHE A 147 -31.14 -2.68 17.93
C PHE A 147 -30.15 -2.94 16.80
N ASP A 148 -30.05 -4.19 16.31
CA ASP A 148 -29.14 -4.60 15.25
C ASP A 148 -29.39 -3.81 13.96
N ARG A 149 -30.67 -3.61 13.60
CA ARG A 149 -31.05 -2.78 12.45
C ARG A 149 -30.57 -1.35 12.61
N ALA A 150 -30.81 -0.72 13.77
CA ALA A 150 -30.37 0.64 14.00
C ALA A 150 -28.83 0.75 14.03
N LYS A 151 -28.14 -0.18 14.69
CA LYS A 151 -26.68 -0.25 14.76
C LYS A 151 -26.05 -0.39 13.36
N ASN A 152 -26.56 -1.31 12.55
CA ASN A 152 -26.08 -1.50 11.18
C ASN A 152 -26.27 -0.20 10.36
N MET A 153 -27.47 0.36 10.37
CA MET A 153 -27.79 1.54 9.58
C MET A 153 -27.03 2.79 10.02
N MET A 154 -26.70 2.92 11.31
CA MET A 154 -25.92 4.05 11.83
C MET A 154 -24.40 3.91 11.65
N SER A 155 -23.90 2.69 11.40
CA SER A 155 -22.45 2.43 11.26
C SER A 155 -21.80 3.24 10.12
N GLY A 156 -22.51 3.44 9.00
CA GLY A 156 -22.06 4.25 7.86
C GLY A 156 -21.95 5.75 8.15
N TYR A 157 -22.37 6.20 9.33
CA TYR A 157 -22.37 7.60 9.74
C TYR A 157 -21.39 7.88 10.89
N LYS A 158 -20.46 6.95 11.19
CA LYS A 158 -19.55 7.04 12.36
C LYS A 158 -20.29 7.33 13.67
N GLN A 159 -21.48 6.74 13.81
CA GLN A 159 -22.29 6.83 15.01
C GLN A 159 -22.43 5.44 15.61
N THR A 160 -21.98 5.29 16.84
CA THR A 160 -21.95 4.04 17.59
C THR A 160 -23.23 3.93 18.41
N VAL A 161 -24.07 2.96 18.05
CA VAL A 161 -25.26 2.59 18.83
C VAL A 161 -24.83 1.60 19.90
N SER A 162 -25.27 1.80 21.14
CA SER A 162 -24.86 0.99 22.29
C SER A 162 -26.05 0.44 23.06
N VAL A 163 -25.91 -0.76 23.60
CA VAL A 163 -26.81 -1.37 24.58
C VAL A 163 -26.02 -1.82 25.80
N ASN A 164 -26.57 -1.63 27.00
CA ASN A 164 -26.08 -2.22 28.24
C ASN A 164 -27.27 -2.75 29.04
N ALA A 165 -27.25 -4.01 29.45
CA ALA A 165 -28.36 -4.71 30.10
C ALA A 165 -28.00 -5.28 31.48
N ASP A 166 -26.72 -5.33 31.82
CA ASP A 166 -26.21 -5.85 33.09
C ASP A 166 -25.83 -4.75 34.10
N GLY A 167 -25.76 -3.50 33.64
CA GLY A 167 -25.48 -2.32 34.46
C GLY A 167 -23.99 -2.05 34.68
N ASP A 168 -23.11 -2.69 33.92
CA ASP A 168 -21.67 -2.45 33.95
C ASP A 168 -21.26 -1.18 33.14
N THR A 169 -19.98 -1.04 32.79
CA THR A 169 -19.48 0.09 31.97
C THR A 169 -19.15 -0.29 30.53
N THR A 170 -19.40 -1.53 30.14
CA THR A 170 -18.94 -2.14 28.89
C THR A 170 -20.17 -2.48 28.03
N PRO A 171 -20.62 -1.59 27.14
CA PRO A 171 -21.79 -1.89 26.33
C PRO A 171 -21.49 -2.85 25.18
N ASN A 172 -22.55 -3.47 24.68
CA ASN A 172 -22.62 -4.35 23.51
C ASN A 172 -21.96 -5.71 23.69
N GLU A 173 -21.89 -6.24 24.91
CA GLU A 173 -21.38 -7.58 25.15
C GLU A 173 -22.34 -8.65 24.63
N ASP A 174 -21.82 -9.67 23.93
CA ASP A 174 -22.67 -10.68 23.29
C ASP A 174 -23.47 -11.49 24.34
N ILE A 175 -22.83 -11.90 25.44
CA ILE A 175 -23.44 -12.77 26.45
C ILE A 175 -24.30 -11.98 27.44
N ASP A 176 -23.87 -10.79 27.85
CA ASP A 176 -24.52 -10.06 28.95
C ASP A 176 -25.54 -9.04 28.44
N ASP A 177 -25.30 -8.41 27.28
CA ASP A 177 -26.20 -7.40 26.71
C ASP A 177 -27.10 -7.93 25.60
N MET A 178 -26.50 -8.54 24.57
CA MET A 178 -27.22 -8.95 23.36
C MET A 178 -28.19 -10.10 23.63
N ASP A 179 -27.77 -11.11 24.40
CA ASP A 179 -28.63 -12.21 24.82
C ASP A 179 -29.76 -11.71 25.74
N ALA A 180 -29.50 -10.73 26.61
CA ALA A 180 -30.50 -10.17 27.52
C ALA A 180 -31.66 -9.47 26.78
N ILE A 181 -31.42 -8.94 25.58
CA ILE A 181 -32.44 -8.31 24.74
C ILE A 181 -33.03 -9.23 23.66
N ASN A 182 -32.49 -10.43 23.49
CA ASN A 182 -32.88 -11.35 22.40
C ASN A 182 -34.32 -11.83 22.49
N ASP A 183 -34.88 -11.99 23.69
CA ASP A 183 -36.24 -12.51 23.87
C ASP A 183 -37.25 -11.41 24.24
N ILE A 184 -36.85 -10.14 24.14
CA ILE A 184 -37.71 -9.00 24.48
C ILE A 184 -38.45 -8.52 23.24
N THR A 185 -39.76 -8.30 23.37
CA THR A 185 -40.59 -7.72 22.29
C THR A 185 -41.23 -6.42 22.73
N ILE A 186 -41.15 -5.38 21.91
CA ILE A 186 -41.75 -4.06 22.17
C ILE A 186 -42.84 -3.74 21.14
N GLY A 187 -44.08 -3.53 21.60
CA GLY A 187 -45.21 -3.20 20.74
C GLY A 187 -45.80 -4.39 19.97
N TYR A 188 -46.65 -4.10 19.00
CA TYR A 188 -47.46 -5.11 18.30
C TYR A 188 -46.77 -5.68 17.06
N ARG A 189 -46.70 -7.02 16.98
CA ARG A 189 -46.04 -7.73 15.88
C ARG A 189 -46.79 -7.58 14.55
N LYS A 190 -46.09 -7.15 13.51
CA LYS A 190 -46.46 -7.41 12.11
C LYS A 190 -45.50 -8.45 11.51
N ALA A 191 -45.85 -9.00 10.35
CA ALA A 191 -44.93 -9.86 9.62
C ALA A 191 -43.82 -9.00 9.00
N ASP A 192 -42.58 -9.47 9.09
CA ASP A 192 -41.44 -8.82 8.45
C ASP A 192 -41.69 -8.72 6.94
N PRO A 193 -41.50 -7.54 6.31
CA PRO A 193 -41.55 -7.44 4.86
C PRO A 193 -40.33 -8.16 4.26
N VAL A 194 -40.43 -8.49 2.98
CA VAL A 194 -39.25 -8.90 2.23
C VAL A 194 -38.49 -7.65 1.83
N TYR A 195 -37.40 -7.37 2.54
CA TYR A 195 -36.56 -6.20 2.28
C TYR A 195 -35.88 -6.30 0.90
N PRO A 196 -35.76 -5.17 0.16
CA PRO A 196 -34.84 -5.12 -0.96
C PRO A 196 -33.41 -5.35 -0.46
N LYS A 197 -32.56 -5.89 -1.33
CA LYS A 197 -31.15 -6.18 -1.02
C LYS A 197 -30.26 -5.77 -2.19
N ILE A 198 -29.14 -5.15 -1.86
CA ILE A 198 -28.02 -4.95 -2.78
C ILE A 198 -27.16 -6.23 -2.66
N GLN A 199 -27.22 -7.11 -3.66
CA GLN A 199 -26.50 -8.39 -3.63
C GLN A 199 -25.18 -8.37 -4.42
N GLY A 200 -25.08 -7.43 -5.37
CA GLY A 200 -23.97 -7.35 -6.31
C GLY A 200 -22.87 -6.41 -5.89
N GLU A 201 -22.24 -5.83 -6.91
CA GLU A 201 -21.16 -4.88 -6.76
C GLU A 201 -21.70 -3.44 -6.61
N TYR A 202 -20.92 -2.62 -5.94
CA TYR A 202 -21.17 -1.21 -5.73
C TYR A 202 -19.82 -0.51 -5.62
N GLY A 203 -19.77 0.77 -5.95
CA GLY A 203 -18.52 1.51 -5.86
C GLY A 203 -18.58 2.92 -6.43
N ALA A 204 -17.39 3.42 -6.76
CA ALA A 204 -17.18 4.69 -7.43
C ALA A 204 -16.24 4.48 -8.61
N ASP A 205 -16.40 5.28 -9.66
CA ASP A 205 -15.45 5.41 -10.75
C ASP A 205 -15.07 6.90 -10.94
N PRO A 206 -13.83 7.31 -10.63
CA PRO A 206 -12.74 6.48 -10.10
C PRO A 206 -12.97 6.11 -8.61
N GLU A 207 -12.37 5.00 -8.16
CA GLU A 207 -12.42 4.55 -6.76
C GLU A 207 -11.60 5.44 -5.80
N MET A 208 -10.72 6.27 -6.35
CA MET A 208 -9.93 7.27 -5.64
C MET A 208 -9.97 8.60 -6.38
N LEU A 209 -10.00 9.69 -5.63
CA LEU A 209 -10.04 11.04 -6.18
C LEU A 209 -8.62 11.63 -6.15
N CYS A 210 -8.02 11.77 -7.33
CA CYS A 210 -6.69 12.35 -7.50
C CYS A 210 -6.81 13.76 -8.05
N ASP A 211 -6.16 14.76 -7.44
CA ASP A 211 -6.21 16.15 -7.91
C ASP A 211 -5.89 16.25 -9.42
N PRO A 212 -6.68 17.00 -10.22
CA PRO A 212 -7.77 17.89 -9.83
C PRO A 212 -9.16 17.23 -9.78
N THR A 213 -9.25 15.89 -9.81
CA THR A 213 -10.49 15.13 -9.85
C THR A 213 -11.27 15.28 -8.55
N THR A 214 -12.42 15.96 -8.61
CA THR A 214 -13.31 16.17 -7.47
C THR A 214 -14.60 15.35 -7.53
N SER A 215 -14.85 14.63 -8.62
CA SER A 215 -16.04 13.80 -8.79
C SER A 215 -15.74 12.35 -9.08
N ALA A 216 -16.70 11.50 -8.75
CA ALA A 216 -16.77 10.12 -9.21
C ALA A 216 -18.22 9.75 -9.55
N THR A 217 -18.38 8.81 -10.47
CA THR A 217 -19.64 8.13 -10.73
C THR A 217 -19.87 7.08 -9.66
N LEU A 218 -20.83 7.31 -8.79
CA LEU A 218 -21.30 6.36 -7.79
C LEU A 218 -22.26 5.37 -8.45
N TRP A 219 -22.14 4.09 -8.14
CA TRP A 219 -22.95 3.08 -8.80
C TRP A 219 -23.28 1.86 -7.91
N VAL A 220 -24.40 1.22 -8.20
CA VAL A 220 -24.89 -0.02 -7.56
C VAL A 220 -25.49 -0.94 -8.62
N LYS A 221 -25.19 -2.25 -8.55
CA LYS A 221 -25.80 -3.27 -9.43
C LYS A 221 -26.33 -4.48 -8.64
N ASP A 222 -27.01 -5.38 -9.36
CA ASP A 222 -27.65 -6.62 -8.84
C ASP A 222 -28.53 -6.40 -7.60
N ILE A 223 -29.47 -5.46 -7.73
CA ILE A 223 -30.49 -5.20 -6.72
C ILE A 223 -31.59 -6.27 -6.83
N SER A 224 -31.86 -6.95 -5.72
CA SER A 224 -33.00 -7.86 -5.60
C SER A 224 -34.10 -7.22 -4.77
N SER A 225 -35.33 -7.23 -5.25
CA SER A 225 -36.49 -6.74 -4.50
C SER A 225 -37.73 -7.52 -4.88
N LYS A 226 -38.56 -7.85 -3.89
CA LYS A 226 -39.87 -8.50 -4.14
C LYS A 226 -40.82 -7.54 -4.86
N GLU A 227 -40.75 -6.29 -4.47
CA GLU A 227 -41.53 -5.20 -5.05
C GLU A 227 -40.63 -4.36 -5.98
N ASN A 228 -41.22 -3.62 -6.91
CA ASN A 228 -40.42 -2.79 -7.82
C ASN A 228 -39.58 -1.77 -7.04
N VAL A 229 -38.32 -1.60 -7.44
CA VAL A 229 -37.46 -0.54 -6.93
C VAL A 229 -38.12 0.81 -7.22
N ALA A 230 -38.24 1.65 -6.20
CA ALA A 230 -38.75 3.01 -6.32
C ALA A 230 -37.61 4.02 -6.38
N LYS A 231 -36.56 3.84 -5.57
CA LYS A 231 -35.40 4.73 -5.50
C LYS A 231 -34.13 3.95 -5.12
N VAL A 232 -33.01 4.37 -5.69
CA VAL A 232 -31.66 4.04 -5.23
C VAL A 232 -31.00 5.34 -4.82
N GLU A 233 -30.44 5.37 -3.61
CA GLU A 233 -29.93 6.58 -2.98
C GLU A 233 -28.54 6.34 -2.41
N ALA A 234 -27.66 7.32 -2.56
CA ALA A 234 -26.37 7.39 -1.89
C ALA A 234 -26.39 8.50 -0.83
N ARG A 235 -25.88 8.21 0.36
CA ARG A 235 -25.62 9.18 1.44
C ARG A 235 -24.11 9.33 1.57
N ILE A 236 -23.61 10.56 1.50
CA ILE A 236 -22.17 10.85 1.45
C ILE A 236 -21.77 11.60 2.71
N VAL A 237 -20.91 11.00 3.53
CA VAL A 237 -20.51 11.51 4.84
C VAL A 237 -19.00 11.79 4.82
N PRO A 238 -18.56 13.06 4.94
CA PRO A 238 -17.14 13.36 5.12
C PRO A 238 -16.64 12.75 6.43
N LEU A 239 -15.49 12.08 6.39
CA LEU A 239 -14.97 11.31 7.53
C LEU A 239 -13.99 12.10 8.40
N ASP A 240 -13.47 13.20 7.89
CA ASP A 240 -12.48 14.06 8.54
C ASP A 240 -13.09 15.28 9.25
N SER A 241 -14.31 15.68 8.85
CA SER A 241 -15.06 16.74 9.51
C SER A 241 -16.14 16.16 10.42
N SER A 242 -15.78 15.67 11.61
CA SER A 242 -16.80 15.44 12.63
C SER A 242 -17.11 16.76 13.35
N PRO A 243 -18.38 17.21 13.41
CA PRO A 243 -18.74 18.33 14.25
C PRO A 243 -18.48 18.00 15.72
N SER A 244 -18.53 19.03 16.57
CA SER A 244 -18.53 18.82 18.02
C SER A 244 -19.55 17.74 18.42
N SER A 245 -19.14 16.82 19.28
CA SER A 245 -19.99 15.74 19.78
C SER A 245 -21.30 16.22 20.43
N ALA A 246 -21.36 17.49 20.86
CA ALA A 246 -22.56 18.10 21.43
C ALA A 246 -23.53 18.68 20.39
N VAL A 247 -23.18 18.68 19.10
CA VAL A 247 -23.97 19.32 18.03
C VAL A 247 -24.56 18.25 17.10
N PRO A 248 -25.90 18.16 16.97
CA PRO A 248 -26.52 17.16 16.11
C PRO A 248 -26.26 17.45 14.63
N ILE A 249 -26.13 16.37 13.84
CA ILE A 249 -25.98 16.44 12.39
C ILE A 249 -27.38 16.41 11.77
N MET A 250 -27.81 17.55 11.22
CA MET A 250 -29.16 17.75 10.71
C MET A 250 -29.30 17.52 9.21
N THR A 251 -28.19 17.42 8.49
CA THR A 251 -28.16 17.32 7.02
C THR A 251 -27.02 16.41 6.58
N ILE A 252 -27.33 15.50 5.66
CA ILE A 252 -26.35 14.63 5.03
C ILE A 252 -26.55 14.76 3.52
N PRO A 253 -25.48 14.98 2.74
CA PRO A 253 -25.56 14.96 1.30
C PRO A 253 -26.20 13.67 0.77
N LEU A 254 -27.10 13.84 -0.20
CA LEU A 254 -27.89 12.78 -0.82
C LEU A 254 -27.74 12.89 -2.34
N SER A 255 -27.47 11.76 -2.99
CA SER A 255 -27.52 11.60 -4.45
C SER A 255 -28.52 10.50 -4.82
N PHE A 256 -29.37 10.75 -5.81
CA PHE A 256 -30.27 9.74 -6.37
C PHE A 256 -29.58 9.07 -7.55
N LEU A 257 -29.55 7.74 -7.57
CA LEU A 257 -28.97 6.95 -8.63
C LEU A 257 -30.09 6.47 -9.57
N GLU A 258 -29.85 6.59 -10.87
CA GLU A 258 -30.82 6.23 -11.92
C GLU A 258 -30.23 5.14 -12.83
N ASP A 259 -31.09 4.25 -13.31
CA ASP A 259 -30.77 3.24 -14.34
C ASP A 259 -31.44 3.70 -15.64
N THR A 260 -30.73 4.56 -16.38
CA THR A 260 -31.32 5.29 -17.52
C THR A 260 -31.35 4.46 -18.81
N ASP A 261 -30.45 3.51 -18.95
CA ASP A 261 -30.34 2.60 -20.10
C ASP A 261 -30.97 1.21 -19.84
N ALA A 262 -31.48 0.98 -18.63
CA ALA A 262 -32.18 -0.23 -18.21
C ALA A 262 -31.28 -1.48 -18.23
N ASP A 263 -29.99 -1.32 -17.93
CA ASP A 263 -29.02 -2.42 -17.83
C ASP A 263 -28.98 -3.05 -16.42
N GLY A 264 -29.66 -2.44 -15.45
CA GLY A 264 -29.70 -2.86 -14.05
C GLY A 264 -28.62 -2.24 -13.15
N ARG A 265 -27.79 -1.33 -13.68
CA ARG A 265 -26.81 -0.52 -12.96
C ARG A 265 -27.39 0.87 -12.70
N TYR A 266 -27.61 1.16 -11.43
CA TYR A 266 -28.05 2.48 -11.00
C TYR A 266 -26.82 3.34 -10.76
N GLU A 267 -26.77 4.53 -11.33
CA GLU A 267 -25.60 5.40 -11.23
C GLU A 267 -25.92 6.89 -11.11
N ALA A 268 -24.97 7.65 -10.56
CA ALA A 268 -24.99 9.10 -10.51
C ALA A 268 -23.58 9.66 -10.30
N THR A 269 -23.23 10.73 -11.02
CA THR A 269 -22.00 11.48 -10.76
C THR A 269 -22.19 12.40 -9.54
N TYR A 270 -21.26 12.33 -8.60
CA TYR A 270 -21.26 13.14 -7.39
C TYR A 270 -19.98 13.97 -7.29
N GLU A 271 -20.12 15.27 -6.98
CA GLU A 271 -19.01 16.21 -6.73
C GLU A 271 -18.70 16.28 -5.23
N PHE A 272 -17.49 15.88 -4.86
CA PHE A 272 -17.02 15.83 -3.48
C PHE A 272 -16.40 17.16 -3.04
N GLY A 273 -16.78 17.62 -1.84
CA GLY A 273 -16.30 18.86 -1.24
C GLY A 273 -14.82 18.81 -0.78
N SER A 274 -14.45 19.64 0.18
CA SER A 274 -13.05 19.78 0.63
C SER A 274 -12.53 18.69 1.57
N GLY A 275 -13.37 17.74 1.99
CA GLY A 275 -12.95 16.61 2.81
C GLY A 275 -11.96 15.69 2.08
N SER A 276 -11.05 15.10 2.85
CA SER A 276 -9.98 14.18 2.43
C SER A 276 -10.45 12.74 2.26
N SER A 277 -11.56 12.37 2.91
CA SER A 277 -12.15 11.03 2.81
C SER A 277 -13.65 11.10 3.09
N TYR A 278 -14.40 10.20 2.46
CA TYR A 278 -15.85 10.13 2.59
C TYR A 278 -16.29 8.67 2.72
N ASN A 279 -17.26 8.42 3.59
CA ASN A 279 -18.02 7.18 3.54
C ASN A 279 -19.24 7.40 2.63
N VAL A 280 -19.44 6.50 1.67
CA VAL A 280 -20.60 6.50 0.78
C VAL A 280 -21.44 5.29 1.15
N SER A 281 -22.68 5.53 1.58
CA SER A 281 -23.65 4.49 1.92
C SER A 281 -24.79 4.45 0.91
N PHE A 282 -25.03 3.29 0.32
CA PHE A 282 -26.12 3.06 -0.63
C PHE A 282 -27.34 2.41 0.03
N PHE A 283 -28.52 2.84 -0.40
CA PHE A 283 -29.81 2.33 0.06
C PHE A 283 -30.73 2.10 -1.14
N VAL A 284 -31.55 1.05 -1.05
CA VAL A 284 -32.63 0.80 -2.01
C VAL A 284 -33.96 0.90 -1.29
N ARG A 285 -34.89 1.63 -1.89
CA ARG A 285 -36.28 1.72 -1.43
C ARG A 285 -37.20 1.14 -2.50
N ASP A 286 -38.13 0.27 -2.10
CA ASP A 286 -39.17 -0.25 -2.98
C ASP A 286 -40.43 0.65 -3.02
N LYS A 287 -41.40 0.30 -3.88
CA LYS A 287 -42.66 1.06 -4.01
C LYS A 287 -43.59 0.99 -2.79
N GLN A 288 -43.28 0.17 -1.79
CA GLN A 288 -43.97 0.04 -0.51
C GLN A 288 -43.22 0.81 0.59
N ASN A 289 -42.18 1.54 0.22
CA ASN A 289 -41.27 2.29 1.10
C ASN A 289 -40.40 1.45 2.03
N VAL A 290 -40.28 0.13 1.78
CA VAL A 290 -39.35 -0.72 2.52
C VAL A 290 -37.92 -0.40 2.07
N VAL A 291 -37.01 -0.19 3.03
CA VAL A 291 -35.62 0.21 2.78
C VAL A 291 -34.69 -0.95 3.08
N SER A 292 -33.71 -1.21 2.21
CA SER A 292 -32.68 -2.24 2.40
C SER A 292 -31.81 -1.98 3.63
N ASP A 293 -30.99 -2.97 4.02
CA ASP A 293 -29.72 -2.67 4.70
C ASP A 293 -28.83 -1.82 3.79
N SER A 294 -27.97 -1.00 4.39
CA SER A 294 -26.99 -0.23 3.64
C SER A 294 -25.79 -1.09 3.29
N VAL A 295 -25.17 -0.75 2.17
CA VAL A 295 -23.79 -1.16 1.87
C VAL A 295 -22.97 0.11 1.77
N SER A 296 -21.73 0.08 2.26
CA SER A 296 -20.89 1.27 2.30
C SER A 296 -19.45 0.97 1.87
N PHE A 297 -18.77 2.00 1.39
CA PHE A 297 -17.34 2.00 1.12
C PHE A 297 -16.76 3.39 1.38
N GLU A 298 -15.44 3.44 1.57
CA GLU A 298 -14.70 4.69 1.74
C GLU A 298 -14.08 5.12 0.40
N ILE A 299 -14.25 6.38 0.04
CA ILE A 299 -13.53 7.03 -1.05
C ILE A 299 -12.57 8.07 -0.47
N LYS A 300 -11.31 8.04 -0.93
CA LYS A 300 -10.25 8.93 -0.44
C LYS A 300 -9.82 9.91 -1.52
N LYS A 301 -9.53 11.14 -1.10
CA LYS A 301 -8.80 12.14 -1.89
C LYS A 301 -7.31 11.97 -1.65
N GLU A 302 -6.77 10.83 -2.06
CA GLU A 302 -5.35 10.52 -1.94
C GLU A 302 -4.87 10.02 -3.30
N CYS A 303 -3.89 10.72 -3.89
CA CYS A 303 -3.22 10.23 -5.09
C CYS A 303 -2.30 9.07 -4.70
N PRO A 304 -2.34 7.94 -5.41
CA PRO A 304 -1.28 6.95 -5.30
C PRO A 304 0.07 7.64 -5.58
N GLU A 305 1.04 7.49 -4.68
CA GLU A 305 2.40 7.93 -4.98
C GLU A 305 2.98 6.96 -6.02
N VAL A 306 3.23 7.47 -7.23
CA VAL A 306 3.90 6.69 -8.27
C VAL A 306 5.24 6.17 -7.75
N PRO A 307 5.62 4.92 -8.08
CA PRO A 307 6.93 4.42 -7.71
C PRO A 307 8.02 5.32 -8.32
N VAL A 308 9.10 5.57 -7.58
CA VAL A 308 10.24 6.36 -8.05
C VAL A 308 11.47 5.47 -8.10
N ILE A 309 12.01 5.27 -9.30
CA ILE A 309 13.29 4.60 -9.50
C ILE A 309 14.40 5.61 -9.20
N THR A 310 15.16 5.42 -8.13
CA THR A 310 16.32 6.28 -7.82
C THR A 310 17.63 5.73 -8.38
N ASN A 311 17.68 4.45 -8.73
CA ASN A 311 18.88 3.82 -9.24
C ASN A 311 18.57 2.69 -10.24
N CYS A 312 19.24 2.73 -11.38
CA CYS A 312 19.14 1.68 -12.40
C CYS A 312 20.45 1.55 -13.17
N GLY A 313 20.65 0.42 -13.84
CA GLY A 313 21.83 0.24 -14.65
C GLY A 313 21.92 -1.11 -15.36
N VAL A 314 23.14 -1.41 -15.78
CA VAL A 314 23.48 -2.58 -16.57
C VAL A 314 24.88 -3.08 -16.20
N GLU A 315 25.04 -4.39 -16.17
CA GLU A 315 26.30 -5.08 -15.90
C GLU A 315 26.53 -6.17 -16.97
N PRO A 316 27.60 -6.09 -17.79
CA PRO A 316 28.56 -4.98 -17.89
C PRO A 316 28.02 -3.80 -18.71
N GLN A 317 28.49 -2.58 -18.42
CA GLN A 317 28.06 -1.37 -19.13
C GLN A 317 28.57 -1.29 -20.59
N THR A 318 29.70 -1.93 -20.87
CA THR A 318 30.25 -2.07 -22.22
C THR A 318 30.34 -3.55 -22.56
N LEU A 319 29.86 -3.92 -23.75
CA LEU A 319 29.91 -5.29 -24.24
C LEU A 319 31.05 -5.47 -25.23
N CYS A 320 31.86 -6.51 -25.02
CA CYS A 320 32.91 -6.88 -25.95
C CYS A 320 32.34 -7.55 -27.20
N ALA A 321 33.09 -7.55 -28.29
CA ALA A 321 32.61 -8.03 -29.59
C ALA A 321 32.10 -9.49 -29.56
N ASP A 322 32.60 -10.33 -28.65
CA ASP A 322 32.15 -11.72 -28.47
C ASP A 322 30.95 -11.86 -27.50
N LYS A 323 30.57 -10.80 -26.78
CA LYS A 323 29.45 -10.79 -25.83
C LYS A 323 28.20 -10.17 -26.46
N THR A 324 27.05 -10.76 -26.17
CA THR A 324 25.72 -10.27 -26.60
C THR A 324 24.72 -10.18 -25.44
N SER A 325 25.16 -10.53 -24.22
CA SER A 325 24.34 -10.59 -23.02
C SER A 325 24.79 -9.56 -21.98
N ALA A 326 23.83 -8.85 -21.40
CA ALA A 326 24.04 -8.02 -20.21
C ALA A 326 22.88 -8.17 -19.21
N THR A 327 23.14 -7.96 -17.93
CA THR A 327 22.14 -7.94 -16.87
C THR A 327 21.69 -6.52 -16.61
N LEU A 328 20.43 -6.24 -16.89
CA LEU A 328 19.75 -4.98 -16.57
C LEU A 328 19.23 -5.05 -15.13
N TRP A 329 19.26 -3.93 -14.42
CA TRP A 329 18.75 -3.90 -13.05
C TRP A 329 18.14 -2.56 -12.64
N VAL A 330 17.23 -2.64 -11.67
CA VAL A 330 16.60 -1.50 -10.99
C VAL A 330 16.67 -1.72 -9.49
N SER A 331 17.19 -0.75 -8.74
CA SER A 331 17.30 -0.79 -7.28
C SER A 331 16.73 0.48 -6.64
N GLU A 332 16.57 0.45 -5.31
CA GLU A 332 16.14 1.61 -4.52
C GLU A 332 14.80 2.24 -4.98
N ILE A 333 13.86 1.41 -5.44
CA ILE A 333 12.53 1.90 -5.83
C ILE A 333 11.81 2.42 -4.58
N MET A 334 11.56 3.72 -4.52
CA MET A 334 10.72 4.32 -3.49
C MET A 334 9.26 4.18 -3.90
N ALA A 335 8.51 3.34 -3.19
CA ALA A 335 7.08 3.15 -3.44
C ALA A 335 6.36 2.94 -2.11
N LYS A 336 5.16 3.54 -1.97
CA LYS A 336 4.25 3.23 -0.86
C LYS A 336 3.68 1.83 -0.97
N GLU A 337 3.43 1.41 -2.20
CA GLU A 337 2.77 0.16 -2.54
C GLU A 337 3.77 -0.86 -3.09
N THR A 338 3.34 -2.13 -3.12
CA THR A 338 4.18 -3.22 -3.64
C THR A 338 4.37 -3.08 -5.15
N ILE A 339 5.61 -3.27 -5.64
CA ILE A 339 5.91 -3.30 -7.07
C ILE A 339 5.39 -4.61 -7.67
N LYS A 340 4.55 -4.50 -8.70
CA LYS A 340 3.96 -5.62 -9.43
C LYS A 340 4.90 -6.15 -10.51
N ASN A 341 5.57 -5.25 -11.25
CA ASN A 341 6.56 -5.63 -12.25
C ASN A 341 7.52 -4.47 -12.58
N VAL A 342 8.65 -4.83 -13.19
CA VAL A 342 9.59 -3.92 -13.85
C VAL A 342 9.65 -4.29 -15.34
N LYS A 343 9.70 -3.28 -16.21
CA LYS A 343 9.76 -3.45 -17.66
C LYS A 343 11.00 -2.77 -18.22
N ALA A 344 11.49 -3.30 -19.34
CA ALA A 344 12.52 -2.66 -20.15
C ALA A 344 12.00 -2.41 -21.57
N GLU A 345 12.25 -1.21 -22.10
CA GLU A 345 12.24 -0.96 -23.54
C GLU A 345 13.68 -0.78 -24.02
N ILE A 346 14.07 -1.55 -25.02
CA ILE A 346 15.43 -1.54 -25.58
C ILE A 346 15.32 -1.14 -27.05
N GLN A 347 16.05 -0.10 -27.46
CA GLN A 347 16.02 0.43 -28.83
C GLN A 347 17.42 0.38 -29.43
N SER A 348 17.58 -0.33 -30.55
CA SER A 348 18.83 -0.34 -31.32
C SER A 348 19.02 0.97 -32.08
N LEU A 349 20.21 1.56 -31.97
CA LEU A 349 20.60 2.83 -32.61
C LEU A 349 21.32 2.65 -33.94
N ASP A 350 21.50 1.41 -34.40
CA ASP A 350 22.22 1.10 -35.65
C ASP A 350 21.45 1.47 -36.92
N SER A 351 20.15 1.72 -36.80
CA SER A 351 19.28 2.18 -37.89
C SER A 351 18.57 3.48 -37.51
N SER A 352 18.23 4.28 -38.52
CA SER A 352 17.37 5.44 -38.36
C SER A 352 16.07 5.21 -39.15
N PRO A 353 14.90 5.11 -38.51
CA PRO A 353 14.67 5.26 -37.06
C PRO A 353 15.21 4.08 -36.24
N ALA A 354 15.40 4.32 -34.93
CA ALA A 354 15.77 3.28 -33.97
C ALA A 354 14.70 2.19 -33.93
N VAL A 355 15.12 0.93 -33.76
CA VAL A 355 14.22 -0.22 -33.77
C VAL A 355 14.12 -0.82 -32.37
N THR A 356 12.91 -0.90 -31.83
CA THR A 356 12.63 -1.58 -30.56
C THR A 356 12.86 -3.08 -30.73
N VAL A 357 13.66 -3.67 -29.84
CA VAL A 357 13.91 -5.12 -29.85
C VAL A 357 12.84 -5.87 -29.06
N SER A 358 12.53 -7.09 -29.49
CA SER A 358 11.46 -7.93 -28.93
C SER A 358 11.89 -9.40 -28.96
N PRO A 359 11.55 -10.22 -27.94
CA PRO A 359 10.77 -9.87 -26.74
C PRO A 359 11.60 -9.09 -25.70
N PRO A 360 10.95 -8.27 -24.86
CA PRO A 360 11.62 -7.62 -23.73
C PRO A 360 12.03 -8.66 -22.68
N PRO A 361 13.10 -8.40 -21.89
CA PRO A 361 13.52 -9.30 -20.83
C PRO A 361 12.54 -9.27 -19.65
N GLU A 362 12.37 -10.40 -18.96
CA GLU A 362 11.53 -10.53 -17.76
C GLU A 362 12.35 -10.27 -16.49
N PHE A 363 11.86 -9.38 -15.63
CA PHE A 363 12.54 -9.01 -14.38
C PHE A 363 12.10 -9.87 -13.21
N GLU A 364 13.07 -10.29 -12.41
CA GLU A 364 12.85 -10.98 -11.14
C GLU A 364 13.47 -10.20 -9.98
N TYR A 365 12.86 -10.28 -8.80
CA TYR A 365 13.41 -9.63 -7.59
C TYR A 365 14.49 -10.51 -6.95
N VAL A 366 15.72 -9.99 -6.90
CA VAL A 366 16.87 -10.67 -6.29
C VAL A 366 17.06 -10.17 -4.86
N GLY A 367 16.51 -10.90 -3.89
CA GLY A 367 16.42 -10.48 -2.49
C GLY A 367 17.76 -10.15 -1.81
N GLU A 368 18.83 -10.91 -2.11
CA GLU A 368 20.17 -10.66 -1.54
C GLU A 368 20.76 -9.32 -2.00
N LYS A 369 20.48 -8.92 -3.25
CA LYS A 369 20.96 -7.68 -3.86
C LYS A 369 19.95 -6.52 -3.71
N LYS A 370 18.75 -6.79 -3.20
CA LYS A 370 17.64 -5.84 -3.05
C LYS A 370 17.31 -5.07 -4.35
N ARG A 371 17.38 -5.75 -5.49
CA ARG A 371 17.13 -5.15 -6.81
C ARG A 371 16.37 -6.11 -7.72
N TYR A 372 15.65 -5.56 -8.69
CA TYR A 372 15.10 -6.32 -9.80
C TYR A 372 16.19 -6.51 -10.86
N GLU A 373 16.35 -7.72 -11.37
CA GLU A 373 17.32 -8.06 -12.41
C GLU A 373 16.66 -8.78 -13.58
N ALA A 374 17.15 -8.53 -14.79
CA ALA A 374 16.81 -9.29 -15.98
C ALA A 374 18.03 -9.40 -16.90
N THR A 375 18.33 -10.60 -17.40
CA THR A 375 19.40 -10.79 -18.39
C THR A 375 18.82 -10.72 -19.80
N TYR A 376 19.40 -9.89 -20.65
CA TYR A 376 19.03 -9.78 -22.07
C TYR A 376 20.18 -10.20 -22.97
N ASP A 377 19.99 -11.27 -23.74
CA ASP A 377 20.96 -11.89 -24.65
C ASP A 377 20.66 -11.58 -26.12
N GLY A 378 20.66 -10.29 -26.47
CA GLY A 378 20.28 -9.81 -27.80
C GLY A 378 21.01 -8.55 -28.27
N PHE A 379 22.07 -8.14 -27.58
CA PHE A 379 22.86 -6.97 -27.93
C PHE A 379 23.85 -7.27 -29.07
N THR A 380 23.32 -7.36 -30.30
CA THR A 380 24.08 -7.69 -31.51
C THR A 380 24.56 -6.46 -32.29
N GLY A 381 23.98 -5.30 -32.03
CA GLY A 381 24.30 -4.01 -32.63
C GLY A 381 25.44 -3.25 -31.94
N ASN A 382 25.73 -2.03 -32.41
CA ASN A 382 26.81 -1.21 -31.87
C ASN A 382 26.39 -0.37 -30.66
N ALA A 383 25.15 0.12 -30.64
CA ALA A 383 24.64 0.94 -29.54
C ALA A 383 23.12 0.76 -29.33
N TYR A 384 22.70 0.87 -28.07
CA TYR A 384 21.32 0.72 -27.64
C TYR A 384 20.95 1.77 -26.60
N ASN A 385 19.75 2.33 -26.71
CA ASN A 385 19.10 3.04 -25.61
C ASN A 385 18.21 2.07 -24.85
N VAL A 386 18.32 2.08 -23.52
CA VAL A 386 17.47 1.27 -22.63
C VAL A 386 16.72 2.20 -21.70
N SER A 387 15.42 1.97 -21.55
CA SER A 387 14.57 2.61 -20.54
C SER A 387 13.95 1.54 -19.65
N LEU A 388 14.00 1.76 -18.34
CA LEU A 388 13.42 0.87 -17.34
C LEU A 388 12.32 1.60 -16.56
N SER A 389 11.15 0.98 -16.42
CA SER A 389 10.03 1.50 -15.61
C SER A 389 9.51 0.45 -14.64
N ALA A 390 8.92 0.89 -13.53
CA ALA A 390 8.32 0.03 -12.51
C ALA A 390 6.83 0.34 -12.40
N THR A 391 6.01 -0.70 -12.24
CA THR A 391 4.55 -0.58 -12.04
C THR A 391 4.16 -1.21 -10.71
N ASP A 392 3.35 -0.51 -9.92
CA ASP A 392 2.81 -1.05 -8.66
C ASP A 392 1.59 -1.98 -8.85
N VAL A 393 1.05 -2.50 -7.75
CA VAL A 393 -0.13 -3.38 -7.76
C VAL A 393 -1.41 -2.73 -8.27
N TYR A 394 -1.51 -1.40 -8.23
CA TYR A 394 -2.64 -0.61 -8.70
C TYR A 394 -2.48 -0.14 -10.16
N GLY A 395 -1.30 -0.37 -10.76
CA GLY A 395 -1.04 0.00 -12.15
C GLY A 395 -0.35 1.35 -12.33
N ASN A 396 0.08 2.01 -11.24
CA ASN A 396 0.82 3.26 -11.33
C ASN A 396 2.25 3.01 -11.80
N GLU A 397 2.68 3.71 -12.85
CA GLU A 397 3.99 3.53 -13.48
C GLU A 397 4.95 4.67 -13.11
N SER A 398 6.22 4.31 -12.85
CA SER A 398 7.28 5.26 -12.56
C SER A 398 7.67 6.09 -13.78
N GLU A 399 8.32 7.23 -13.57
CA GLU A 399 9.18 7.77 -14.62
C GLU A 399 10.26 6.74 -15.00
N ALA A 400 10.61 6.70 -16.28
CA ALA A 400 11.59 5.75 -16.78
C ALA A 400 13.02 6.19 -16.46
N CYS A 401 13.85 5.23 -16.06
CA CYS A 401 15.28 5.42 -15.87
C CYS A 401 16.02 5.01 -17.15
N PHE A 402 16.93 5.86 -17.65
CA PHE A 402 17.55 5.70 -18.96
C PHE A 402 19.06 5.49 -18.88
N PHE A 403 19.59 4.61 -19.73
CA PHE A 403 21.03 4.47 -19.97
C PHE A 403 21.32 3.94 -21.38
N GLU A 404 22.58 4.10 -21.80
CA GLU A 404 23.06 3.63 -23.10
C GLU A 404 23.98 2.41 -22.91
N ILE A 405 23.84 1.41 -23.78
CA ILE A 405 24.75 0.27 -23.88
C ILE A 405 25.52 0.38 -25.18
N LYS A 406 26.84 0.28 -25.12
CA LYS A 406 27.72 0.27 -26.29
C LYS A 406 28.42 -1.07 -26.41
N ARG A 407 28.50 -1.55 -27.65
CA ARG A 407 29.31 -2.70 -28.01
C ARG A 407 30.61 -2.22 -28.63
N GLN A 408 31.73 -2.64 -28.07
CA GLN A 408 33.04 -2.31 -28.57
C GLN A 408 33.42 -3.30 -29.68
N THR A 409 33.40 -2.82 -30.93
CA THR A 409 33.76 -3.59 -32.12
C THR A 409 35.14 -3.18 -32.62
N GLY A 410 36.07 -4.13 -32.74
CA GLY A 410 37.44 -3.89 -33.23
C GLY A 410 38.35 -5.11 -33.03
N ASN A 411 39.60 -5.04 -33.47
CA ASN A 411 40.62 -6.03 -33.12
C ASN A 411 40.97 -5.86 -31.64
N ILE A 412 40.31 -6.64 -30.78
CA ILE A 412 40.58 -6.65 -29.34
C ILE A 412 41.89 -7.40 -29.12
N THR A 413 42.90 -6.69 -28.65
CA THR A 413 44.18 -7.28 -28.21
C THR A 413 44.14 -7.40 -26.69
N VAL A 414 44.16 -8.63 -26.18
CA VAL A 414 44.23 -8.90 -24.73
C VAL A 414 45.49 -8.24 -24.16
N GLY A 415 45.35 -7.46 -23.09
CA GLY A 415 46.44 -6.68 -22.48
C GLY A 415 46.69 -5.28 -23.06
N ASP A 416 46.03 -4.87 -24.16
CA ASP A 416 46.06 -3.48 -24.66
C ASP A 416 44.92 -2.67 -24.00
N ILE A 417 45.22 -2.11 -22.84
CA ILE A 417 44.27 -1.44 -21.95
C ILE A 417 43.99 -0.02 -22.42
N ASN A 418 44.94 0.65 -23.07
CA ASN A 418 44.75 2.03 -23.55
C ASN A 418 44.25 2.11 -25.01
N ASN A 419 44.07 0.97 -25.68
CA ASN A 419 43.56 0.81 -27.04
C ASN A 419 44.45 1.46 -28.11
N ASP A 420 45.77 1.46 -27.92
CA ASP A 420 46.73 1.99 -28.90
C ASP A 420 47.36 0.92 -29.79
N SER A 421 46.83 -0.30 -29.74
CA SER A 421 47.25 -1.49 -30.49
C SER A 421 48.62 -2.05 -30.10
N GLN A 422 49.20 -1.62 -28.99
CA GLN A 422 50.44 -2.18 -28.43
C GLN A 422 50.18 -2.69 -27.01
N ILE A 423 50.95 -3.69 -26.57
CA ILE A 423 50.97 -4.12 -25.17
C ILE A 423 52.30 -3.61 -24.59
N ASP A 424 52.25 -2.48 -23.87
CA ASP A 424 53.44 -1.86 -23.32
C ASP A 424 53.24 -1.25 -21.91
N LEU A 425 54.26 -0.57 -21.39
CA LEU A 425 54.23 -0.02 -20.04
C LEU A 425 53.12 1.03 -19.85
N ARG A 426 52.59 1.64 -20.92
CA ARG A 426 51.47 2.57 -20.86
C ARG A 426 50.19 1.85 -20.47
N ASP A 427 49.98 0.61 -20.92
CA ASP A 427 48.88 -0.25 -20.46
C ASP A 427 49.01 -0.56 -18.97
N ALA A 428 50.20 -0.96 -18.52
CA ALA A 428 50.47 -1.20 -17.10
C ALA A 428 50.23 0.04 -16.24
N VAL A 429 50.61 1.23 -16.73
CA VAL A 429 50.34 2.50 -16.06
C VAL A 429 48.84 2.79 -16.00
N THR A 430 48.08 2.51 -17.06
CA THR A 430 46.61 2.67 -17.06
C THR A 430 45.95 1.73 -16.05
N VAL A 431 46.39 0.47 -15.95
CA VAL A 431 45.88 -0.46 -14.90
C VAL A 431 46.21 0.05 -13.50
N LEU A 432 47.43 0.54 -13.26
CA LEU A 432 47.82 1.12 -11.96
C LEU A 432 47.02 2.38 -11.62
N GLN A 433 46.72 3.22 -12.61
CA GLN A 433 45.84 4.39 -12.45
C GLN A 433 44.45 3.96 -11.99
N ILE A 434 43.86 2.94 -12.62
CA ILE A 434 42.56 2.36 -12.23
C ILE A 434 42.62 1.83 -10.79
N LEU A 435 43.62 1.00 -10.47
CA LEU A 435 43.80 0.41 -9.13
C LEU A 435 44.03 1.44 -8.01
N THR A 436 44.59 2.61 -8.35
CA THR A 436 44.85 3.70 -7.39
C THR A 436 43.76 4.77 -7.38
N GLY A 437 42.71 4.62 -8.19
CA GLY A 437 41.62 5.60 -8.32
C GLY A 437 42.01 6.89 -9.05
N VAL A 438 43.16 6.91 -9.73
CA VAL A 438 43.57 8.00 -10.60
C VAL A 438 42.88 7.83 -11.96
N LYS A 439 42.17 8.85 -12.43
CA LYS A 439 41.48 8.78 -13.73
C LYS A 439 42.50 8.68 -14.89
N PRO A 440 42.46 7.62 -15.72
CA PRO A 440 43.33 7.51 -16.88
C PRO A 440 43.06 8.60 -17.93
N LYS A 441 44.08 8.87 -18.76
CA LYS A 441 44.00 9.87 -19.83
C LYS A 441 43.06 9.42 -20.96
N ASP A 442 43.21 8.17 -21.38
CA ASP A 442 42.43 7.54 -22.43
C ASP A 442 41.40 6.59 -21.81
N THR A 443 40.28 6.35 -22.50
CA THR A 443 39.22 5.45 -22.00
C THR A 443 39.76 4.02 -21.99
N PRO A 444 39.81 3.35 -20.83
CA PRO A 444 40.32 1.98 -20.77
C PRO A 444 39.48 1.02 -21.61
N ASN A 445 40.15 0.15 -22.35
CA ASN A 445 39.55 -0.94 -23.09
C ASN A 445 39.21 -2.08 -22.13
N ILE A 446 37.97 -2.12 -21.65
CA ILE A 446 37.54 -3.19 -20.73
C ILE A 446 37.62 -4.58 -21.39
N CYS A 447 37.59 -4.65 -22.72
CA CYS A 447 37.69 -5.91 -23.45
C CYS A 447 39.10 -6.48 -23.53
N ALA A 448 40.12 -5.76 -23.04
CA ALA A 448 41.49 -6.27 -22.94
C ALA A 448 41.77 -7.06 -21.65
N GLU A 449 40.74 -7.25 -20.82
CA GLU A 449 40.69 -8.14 -19.66
C GLU A 449 41.18 -9.57 -19.96
N VAL A 450 41.88 -10.18 -19.00
CA VAL A 450 42.56 -11.46 -19.20
C VAL A 450 41.89 -12.64 -18.50
N ASP A 451 41.05 -12.41 -17.50
CA ASP A 451 40.50 -13.46 -16.64
C ASP A 451 38.96 -13.57 -16.59
N ASN A 452 38.24 -12.74 -17.35
CA ASN A 452 36.76 -12.76 -17.46
C ASN A 452 36.04 -12.35 -16.14
N ASP A 453 36.68 -11.59 -15.25
CA ASP A 453 36.09 -11.07 -14.01
C ASP A 453 35.28 -9.76 -14.17
N GLY A 454 35.24 -9.20 -15.38
CA GLY A 454 34.54 -7.96 -15.73
C GLY A 454 35.24 -6.68 -15.29
N GLN A 455 36.49 -6.74 -14.84
CA GLN A 455 37.26 -5.61 -14.32
C GLN A 455 38.69 -5.58 -14.90
N ILE A 456 39.28 -4.37 -14.91
CA ILE A 456 40.71 -4.21 -15.19
C ILE A 456 41.45 -4.08 -13.86
N GLY A 457 42.26 -5.08 -13.53
CA GLY A 457 42.87 -5.22 -12.21
C GLY A 457 44.27 -5.84 -12.22
N LEU A 458 44.63 -6.48 -11.10
CA LEU A 458 45.98 -7.02 -10.91
C LEU A 458 46.32 -8.16 -11.87
N ALA A 459 45.31 -8.90 -12.34
CA ALA A 459 45.49 -9.97 -13.32
C ALA A 459 45.97 -9.40 -14.66
N GLU A 460 45.37 -8.32 -15.13
CA GLU A 460 45.76 -7.59 -16.34
C GLU A 460 47.16 -7.01 -16.17
N LEU A 461 47.44 -6.39 -15.03
CA LEU A 461 48.79 -5.86 -14.76
C LEU A 461 49.85 -6.96 -14.82
N ALA A 462 49.58 -8.12 -14.21
CA ALA A 462 50.50 -9.25 -14.22
C ALA A 462 50.69 -9.82 -15.65
N PHE A 463 49.60 -9.90 -16.43
CA PHE A 463 49.66 -10.31 -17.82
C PHE A 463 50.51 -9.35 -18.65
N ILE A 464 50.25 -8.05 -18.57
CA ILE A 464 50.97 -7.00 -19.30
C ILE A 464 52.46 -7.03 -18.94
N LEU A 465 52.80 -7.07 -17.65
CA LEU A 465 54.19 -7.15 -17.20
C LEU A 465 54.89 -8.42 -17.67
N ARG A 466 54.18 -9.55 -17.76
CA ARG A 466 54.71 -10.79 -18.32
C ARG A 466 54.94 -10.67 -19.84
N GLU A 467 54.02 -10.06 -20.57
CA GLU A 467 54.15 -9.86 -22.02
C GLU A 467 55.30 -8.89 -22.35
N ILE A 468 55.43 -7.79 -21.61
CA ILE A 468 56.56 -6.85 -21.72
C ILE A 468 57.88 -7.50 -21.28
N GLY A 469 57.82 -8.41 -20.32
CA GLY A 469 58.98 -9.17 -19.85
C GLY A 469 59.47 -10.26 -20.80
N LYS A 470 58.74 -10.56 -21.89
CA LYS A 470 59.25 -11.43 -22.97
C LYS A 470 60.34 -10.68 -23.73
N CYS A 471 61.53 -11.27 -23.80
CA CYS A 471 62.72 -10.55 -24.24
C CYS A 471 62.57 -9.95 -25.65
N GLN A 472 62.80 -8.63 -25.75
CA GLN A 472 62.95 -7.94 -27.03
C GLN A 472 64.34 -8.29 -27.61
N THR A 473 64.36 -8.80 -28.83
CA THR A 473 65.53 -9.38 -29.53
C THR A 473 66.67 -8.41 -29.86
N ASP A 474 66.67 -7.21 -29.29
CA ASP A 474 67.59 -6.12 -29.63
C ASP A 474 68.64 -5.85 -28.54
N HIS A 475 68.59 -6.56 -27.41
CA HIS A 475 69.57 -6.42 -26.34
C HIS A 475 70.67 -7.50 -26.43
N ILE A 476 71.84 -7.11 -26.93
CA ILE A 476 73.02 -7.98 -27.05
C ILE A 476 73.56 -8.30 -25.64
N ILE A 477 73.34 -9.52 -25.15
CA ILE A 477 73.94 -10.04 -23.93
C ILE A 477 75.14 -10.90 -24.30
N LYS A 478 76.34 -10.51 -23.87
CA LYS A 478 77.55 -11.30 -24.10
C LYS A 478 77.42 -12.64 -23.39
N GLY A 479 77.65 -13.75 -24.10
CA GLY A 479 77.50 -15.10 -23.56
C GLY A 479 76.09 -15.71 -23.67
N ASP A 480 75.07 -14.97 -24.08
CA ASP A 480 73.74 -15.51 -24.38
C ASP A 480 73.72 -16.00 -25.84
N VAL A 481 74.08 -17.26 -26.04
CA VAL A 481 74.34 -17.84 -27.37
C VAL A 481 73.05 -18.34 -28.01
N ASN A 482 72.06 -18.72 -27.20
CA ASN A 482 70.76 -19.15 -27.70
C ASN A 482 69.71 -18.03 -27.79
N ASN A 483 70.05 -16.81 -27.33
CA ASN A 483 69.23 -15.62 -27.37
C ASN A 483 67.91 -15.79 -26.59
N ASP A 484 68.01 -16.44 -25.43
CA ASP A 484 66.94 -16.57 -24.45
C ASP A 484 67.01 -15.51 -23.32
N CYS A 485 67.97 -14.61 -23.43
CA CYS A 485 68.21 -13.47 -22.56
C CYS A 485 68.66 -13.83 -21.15
N THR A 486 69.17 -15.04 -20.99
CA THR A 486 69.92 -15.49 -19.82
C THR A 486 71.30 -15.96 -20.26
N VAL A 487 72.28 -15.91 -19.35
CA VAL A 487 73.61 -16.50 -19.57
C VAL A 487 73.71 -17.70 -18.64
N ASP A 488 73.35 -18.87 -19.14
CA ASP A 488 73.21 -20.09 -18.34
C ASP A 488 73.88 -21.32 -18.98
N LEU A 489 73.72 -22.49 -18.35
CA LEU A 489 74.37 -23.71 -18.82
C LEU A 489 73.87 -24.17 -20.20
N LYS A 490 72.68 -23.76 -20.64
CA LYS A 490 72.17 -24.03 -21.98
C LYS A 490 73.00 -23.31 -23.02
N ASP A 491 73.45 -22.09 -22.76
CA ASP A 491 74.36 -21.38 -23.66
C ASP A 491 75.67 -22.15 -23.83
N VAL A 492 76.24 -22.68 -22.73
CA VAL A 492 77.43 -23.53 -22.79
C VAL A 492 77.17 -24.80 -23.61
N ILE A 493 76.01 -25.44 -23.41
CA ILE A 493 75.63 -26.64 -24.16
C ILE A 493 75.49 -26.31 -25.65
N THR A 494 74.88 -25.17 -26.00
CA THR A 494 74.73 -24.71 -27.38
C THR A 494 76.10 -24.43 -28.01
N VAL A 495 77.04 -23.80 -27.32
CA VAL A 495 78.43 -23.64 -27.78
C VAL A 495 79.11 -25.00 -28.00
N LEU A 496 78.97 -25.95 -27.07
CA LEU A 496 79.57 -27.27 -27.19
C LEU A 496 78.96 -28.09 -28.33
N GLN A 497 77.65 -27.95 -28.60
CA GLN A 497 76.98 -28.58 -29.74
C GLN A 497 77.52 -28.05 -31.07
N ILE A 498 77.74 -26.74 -31.18
CA ILE A 498 78.36 -26.10 -32.36
C ILE A 498 79.78 -26.63 -32.56
N LEU A 499 80.59 -26.70 -31.49
CA LEU A 499 81.98 -27.19 -31.56
C LEU A 499 82.08 -28.68 -31.94
N THR A 500 81.11 -29.50 -31.52
CA THR A 500 81.17 -30.95 -31.71
C THR A 500 80.48 -31.42 -32.99
N THR A 501 79.43 -30.73 -33.43
CA THR A 501 78.61 -31.17 -34.58
C THR A 501 78.63 -30.19 -35.76
N GLY A 502 79.19 -28.99 -35.59
CA GLY A 502 79.19 -27.94 -36.61
C GLY A 502 77.85 -27.22 -36.77
N THR A 503 76.83 -27.61 -36.01
CA THR A 503 75.47 -27.04 -36.03
C THR A 503 74.87 -27.06 -34.61
N SER A 504 73.85 -26.24 -34.36
CA SER A 504 73.03 -26.33 -33.14
C SER A 504 71.55 -26.37 -33.52
N ASN A 505 70.72 -26.91 -32.64
CA ASN A 505 69.27 -26.94 -32.82
C ASN A 505 68.65 -25.53 -32.70
N GLU A 506 69.31 -24.64 -31.98
CA GLU A 506 68.97 -23.21 -31.83
C GLU A 506 69.86 -22.38 -32.77
N LYS A 507 69.35 -21.29 -33.35
CA LYS A 507 70.14 -20.41 -34.23
C LYS A 507 71.16 -19.65 -33.37
N PRO A 508 72.46 -19.97 -33.45
CA PRO A 508 73.42 -19.33 -32.58
C PRO A 508 73.64 -17.89 -33.03
N VAL A 509 73.76 -17.01 -32.05
CA VAL A 509 73.74 -15.58 -32.29
C VAL A 509 75.16 -15.02 -32.23
N ILE A 510 75.67 -14.56 -33.38
CA ILE A 510 77.08 -14.19 -33.57
C ILE A 510 77.51 -13.03 -32.65
N HIS A 511 76.58 -12.18 -32.20
CA HIS A 511 76.90 -11.09 -31.27
C HIS A 511 77.03 -11.50 -29.80
N ALA A 512 76.78 -12.78 -29.46
CA ALA A 512 77.10 -13.36 -28.16
C ALA A 512 78.61 -13.58 -27.97
N GLU A 513 79.38 -13.41 -29.04
CA GLU A 513 80.83 -13.49 -29.11
C GLU A 513 81.53 -12.60 -28.08
N VAL A 514 82.58 -13.13 -27.48
CA VAL A 514 83.27 -12.49 -26.36
C VAL A 514 84.64 -11.94 -26.74
N ASP A 515 85.28 -12.46 -27.80
CA ASP A 515 86.65 -12.11 -28.21
C ASP A 515 86.81 -11.48 -29.61
N ASN A 516 85.72 -11.39 -30.39
CA ASN A 516 85.65 -10.76 -31.73
C ASN A 516 86.49 -11.48 -32.83
N ASP A 517 86.63 -12.80 -32.75
CA ASP A 517 87.26 -13.65 -33.78
C ASP A 517 86.33 -14.04 -34.98
N GLY A 518 85.09 -13.55 -34.96
CA GLY A 518 83.99 -13.81 -35.88
C GLY A 518 83.27 -15.14 -35.68
N LYS A 519 83.46 -15.87 -34.57
CA LYS A 519 82.93 -17.22 -34.34
C LYS A 519 82.43 -17.42 -32.91
N ILE A 520 81.58 -18.44 -32.75
CA ILE A 520 81.20 -18.97 -31.43
C ILE A 520 82.05 -20.21 -31.16
N GLY A 521 82.87 -20.19 -30.11
CA GLY A 521 83.84 -21.23 -29.83
C GLY A 521 84.19 -21.39 -28.34
N LEU A 522 85.37 -21.96 -28.08
CA LEU A 522 85.81 -22.27 -26.72
C LEU A 522 85.94 -21.02 -25.83
N ALA A 523 86.18 -19.85 -26.41
CA ALA A 523 86.25 -18.58 -25.69
C ALA A 523 84.90 -18.24 -25.05
N GLU A 524 83.80 -18.38 -25.80
CA GLU A 524 82.43 -18.17 -25.32
C GLU A 524 82.09 -19.18 -24.23
N ALA A 525 82.37 -20.47 -24.44
CA ALA A 525 82.11 -21.50 -23.41
C ALA A 525 82.82 -21.19 -22.08
N VAL A 526 84.08 -20.73 -22.14
CA VAL A 526 84.85 -20.36 -20.94
C VAL A 526 84.32 -19.07 -20.30
N PHE A 527 83.92 -18.08 -21.10
CA PHE A 527 83.31 -16.85 -20.60
C PHE A 527 82.00 -17.14 -19.88
N ILE A 528 81.10 -17.89 -20.51
CA ILE A 528 79.80 -18.26 -19.96
C ILE A 528 79.99 -19.05 -18.66
N LEU A 529 80.86 -20.07 -18.64
CA LEU A 529 81.16 -20.84 -17.44
C LEU A 529 81.76 -19.98 -16.31
N ARG A 530 82.52 -18.93 -16.63
CA ARG A 530 83.04 -17.99 -15.63
C ARG A 530 81.94 -17.06 -15.10
N GLU A 531 81.02 -16.61 -15.94
CA GLU A 531 79.89 -15.79 -15.50
C GLU A 531 78.92 -16.59 -14.63
N ILE A 532 78.64 -17.85 -14.97
CA ILE A 532 77.78 -18.74 -14.17
C ILE A 532 78.43 -19.12 -12.83
N ALA A 533 79.77 -19.17 -12.76
CA ALA A 533 80.50 -19.55 -11.55
C ALA A 533 80.73 -18.38 -10.56
N LYS A 534 80.37 -17.15 -10.92
CA LYS A 534 80.34 -15.99 -10.00
C LYS A 534 79.05 -16.00 -9.20
#